data_AF-A0A935B1H7-F1
#
_entry.id   AF-A0A935B1H7-F1
#
_cell.length_a   1.000
_cell.length_b   1.000
_cell.length_c   1.000
_cell.angle_alpha   90.00
_cell.angle_beta   90.00
_cell.angle_gamma   90.00
#
_symmetry.space_group_name_H-M   'P 1'
#
loop_
_entity.id
_entity.type
_entity.pdbx_description
1 polymer ?
#
loop_
_entity_poly.entity_id
_entity_poly.type
_entity_poly.pdbx_seq_one_letter_code
_entity_poly.pdbx_strand_id
1 'polypeptide(L)' 'MSSTGTRTVALLLRIPEAADLLAIGRSTVYELIALGHLETVHIGRSVRVTTASIEAFVDRERSGQR' A
#
# COMPACT_ATOMS: atom_id res chain seq x y z
N MET A 1 12.67 -11.17 -28.19
CA MET A 1 11.40 -11.39 -27.46
C MET A 1 11.72 -11.42 -25.98
N SER A 2 11.60 -10.28 -25.31
CA SER A 2 11.90 -10.19 -23.87
C SER A 2 10.77 -10.86 -23.09
N SER A 3 11.10 -11.99 -22.46
CA SER A 3 10.29 -12.61 -21.42
C SER A 3 10.31 -11.67 -20.21
N THR A 4 9.30 -10.83 -20.04
CA THR A 4 9.03 -10.18 -18.76
C THR A 4 8.57 -11.28 -17.81
N GLY A 5 9.49 -11.80 -16.99
CA GLY A 5 9.12 -12.70 -15.90
C GLY A 5 8.13 -11.99 -15.00
N THR A 6 6.91 -12.52 -14.90
CA THR A 6 5.87 -11.98 -14.01
C THR A 6 6.39 -12.10 -12.58
N ARG A 7 6.84 -10.98 -12.01
CA ARG A 7 7.16 -10.93 -10.59
C ARG A 7 5.82 -10.91 -9.85
N THR A 8 5.51 -12.00 -9.15
CA THR A 8 4.33 -12.04 -8.28
C THR A 8 4.52 -11.05 -7.14
N VAL A 9 3.81 -9.93 -7.20
CA VAL A 9 3.74 -8.97 -6.10
C VAL A 9 2.66 -9.45 -5.14
N ALA A 10 2.92 -9.38 -3.83
CA ALA A 10 1.90 -9.68 -2.83
C ALA A 10 0.73 -8.69 -3.00
N LEU A 11 -0.51 -9.19 -3.04
CA LEU A 11 -1.71 -8.35 -3.18
C LEU A 11 -2.09 -7.65 -1.87
N LEU A 12 -1.68 -8.24 -0.74
CA LEU A 12 -2.03 -7.82 0.61
C LEU A 12 -0.79 -7.77 1.48
N LEU A 13 -0.54 -6.60 2.08
CA LEU A 13 0.60 -6.34 2.96
C LEU A 13 0.15 -6.20 4.40
N ARG A 14 0.97 -6.64 5.35
CA ARG A 14 0.85 -6.27 6.76
C ARG A 14 1.20 -4.78 6.90
N ILE A 15 0.69 -4.14 7.95
CA ILE A 15 0.96 -2.71 8.19
C ILE A 15 2.47 -2.38 8.24
N PRO A 16 3.34 -3.17 8.89
CA PRO A 16 4.79 -2.93 8.83
C PRO A 16 5.36 -3.02 7.40
N GLU A 17 4.89 -3.97 6.58
CA GLU A 17 5.35 -4.11 5.19
C GLU A 17 4.92 -2.93 4.32
N ALA A 18 3.71 -2.39 4.55
CA ALA A 18 3.25 -1.17 3.90
C ALA A 18 4.08 0.06 4.33
N ALA A 19 4.45 0.13 5.61
CA ALA A 19 5.32 1.20 6.14
C ALA A 19 6.71 1.16 5.49
N ASP A 20 7.30 -0.04 5.42
CA ASP A 20 8.59 -0.26 4.76
C ASP A 20 8.53 0.08 3.27
N LEU A 21 7.45 -0.33 2.58
CA LEU A 21 7.27 -0.07 1.15
C LEU A 21 7.12 1.42 0.82
N LEU A 22 6.45 2.17 1.69
CA LEU A 22 6.27 3.62 1.56
C LEU A 22 7.41 4.44 2.19
N ALA A 23 8.38 3.79 2.84
CA ALA A 23 9.48 4.42 3.58
C ALA A 23 9.00 5.44 4.64
N ILE A 24 7.93 5.12 5.37
CA ILE A 24 7.33 5.96 6.42
C ILE A 24 7.12 5.21 7.73
N GLY A 25 6.83 5.94 8.81
CA GLY A 25 6.50 5.34 10.10
C GLY A 25 5.14 4.64 10.10
N ARG A 26 4.99 3.59 10.93
CA ARG A 26 3.71 2.87 11.11
C ARG A 26 2.56 3.77 11.54
N SER A 27 2.83 4.79 12.36
CA SER A 27 1.82 5.76 12.79
C SER A 27 1.23 6.51 11.60
N THR A 28 2.08 6.94 10.66
CA THR A 28 1.64 7.59 9.42
C THR A 28 0.82 6.63 8.56
N VAL A 29 1.17 5.34 8.49
CA VAL A 29 0.32 4.36 7.80
C VAL A 29 -1.07 4.27 8.43
N TYR A 30 -1.16 4.25 9.76
CA TYR A 30 -2.46 4.27 10.45
C TYR A 30 -3.24 5.56 10.20
N GLU A 31 -2.58 6.71 10.15
CA GLU A 31 -3.20 7.99 9.79
C GLU A 31 -3.75 7.94 8.36
N LEU A 32 -2.97 7.45 7.40
CA LEU A 32 -3.42 7.28 6.01
C LEU A 32 -4.60 6.32 5.89
N ILE A 33 -4.64 5.24 6.69
CA ILE A 33 -5.80 4.34 6.75
C ILE A 33 -7.01 5.07 7.34
N ALA A 34 -6.84 5.80 8.44
CA ALA A 34 -7.92 6.55 9.09
C ALA A 34 -8.50 7.66 8.19
N LEU A 35 -7.65 8.28 7.36
CA LEU A 35 -8.03 9.26 6.35
C LEU A 35 -8.64 8.62 5.08
N GLY A 36 -8.66 7.29 4.98
CA GLY A 36 -9.17 6.58 3.80
C GLY A 36 -8.24 6.65 2.58
N HIS A 37 -6.99 7.06 2.77
CA HIS A 37 -5.99 7.10 1.70
C HIS A 37 -5.38 5.74 1.38
N LEU A 38 -5.39 4.82 2.35
CA LEU A 38 -5.00 3.42 2.18
C LEU A 38 -6.18 2.52 2.57
N GLU A 39 -6.46 1.54 1.72
CA GLU A 39 -7.57 0.60 1.93
C GLU A 39 -7.07 -0.63 2.69
N THR A 40 -7.95 -1.17 3.54
CA THR A 40 -7.64 -2.37 4.31
C THR A 40 -8.65 -3.48 4.10
N VAL A 41 -8.16 -4.72 4.12
CA VAL A 41 -8.94 -5.96 4.08
C VAL A 41 -8.78 -6.67 5.41
N HIS A 42 -9.91 -7.08 5.99
CA HIS A 42 -9.97 -7.85 7.23
C HIS A 42 -10.08 -9.34 6.90
N ILE A 43 -9.12 -10.14 7.38
CA ILE A 43 -9.13 -11.61 7.28
C ILE A 43 -9.11 -12.16 8.72
N GLY A 44 -10.29 -12.43 9.26
CA GLY A 44 -10.48 -12.73 10.67
C GLY A 44 -9.98 -11.58 11.53
N ARG A 45 -9.02 -11.85 12.44
CA ARG A 45 -8.38 -10.82 13.27
C ARG A 45 -7.23 -10.06 12.57
N SER A 46 -6.88 -10.45 11.35
CA SER A 46 -5.75 -9.85 10.64
C SER A 46 -6.22 -8.69 9.77
N VAL A 47 -5.55 -7.55 9.89
CA VAL A 47 -5.73 -6.40 8.99
C VAL A 47 -4.60 -6.39 7.97
N ARG A 48 -4.93 -6.18 6.69
CA ARG A 48 -3.98 -6.06 5.59
C ARG A 48 -4.25 -4.81 4.76
N VAL A 49 -3.20 -4.13 4.32
CA VAL A 49 -3.28 -3.04 3.35
C VAL A 49 -3.23 -3.62 1.95
N THR A 50 -4.06 -3.13 1.03
CA THR A 50 -4.03 -3.58 -0.37
C THR A 50 -2.90 -2.89 -1.13
N THR A 51 -2.14 -3.65 -1.91
CA THR A 51 -1.08 -3.07 -2.75
C THR A 51 -1.64 -2.08 -3.77
N ALA A 52 -2.83 -2.35 -4.31
CA ALA A 52 -3.54 -1.45 -5.22
C ALA A 52 -3.82 -0.07 -4.58
N SER A 53 -4.21 0.00 -3.31
CA SER A 53 -4.43 1.28 -2.64
C SER A 53 -3.14 2.05 -2.40
N ILE A 54 -2.02 1.36 -2.18
CA ILE A 54 -0.70 1.97 -2.06
C ILE A 54 -0.27 2.57 -3.41
N GLU A 55 -0.44 1.83 -4.51
CA GLU A 55 -0.15 2.33 -5.86
C GLU A 55 -1.00 3.56 -6.17
N ALA A 56 -2.31 3.49 -5.93
CA ALA A 56 -3.22 4.62 -6.13
C ALA A 56 -2.88 5.84 -5.24
N PHE A 57 -2.41 5.60 -4.01
CA PHE A 57 -1.92 6.65 -3.13
C PHE A 57 -0.69 7.36 -3.74
N VAL A 58 0.32 6.60 -4.17
CA VAL A 58 1.52 7.17 -4.79
C VAL A 58 1.19 7.95 -6.06
N ASP A 59 0.30 7.43 -6.91
CA ASP A 59 -0.08 8.10 -8.15
C ASP A 59 -0.83 9.42 -7.91
N ARG A 60 -1.67 9.48 -6.87
CA ARG A 60 -2.31 10.73 -6.43
C ARG A 60 -1.30 11.76 -5.93
N GLU A 61 -0.36 11.34 -5.08
CA GLU A 61 0.67 12.27 -4.57
C GLU A 61 1.58 12.78 -5.69
N ARG A 62 1.93 11.92 -6.66
CA ARG A 62 2.70 12.31 -7.85
C ARG A 62 1.96 13.29 -8.76
N SER A 63 0.65 13.14 -8.89
CA SER A 63 -0.18 13.99 -9.78
C SER A 63 -0.64 15.29 -9.10
N GLY A 64 -0.74 15.32 -7.77
CA GLY A 64 -1.10 16.49 -6.96
C GLY A 64 0.06 17.44 -6.65
N GLN A 65 1.31 17.04 -6.90
CA GLN A 65 2.48 17.91 -6.80
C GLN A 65 2.58 18.82 -8.05
N ARG A 66 1.89 19.95 -8.00
CA ARG A 66 2.15 21.15 -8.84
C ARG A 66 2.39 22.35 -7.96
#